data_AF-A0AAP8TWX2-F1
#
_entry.id   AF-A0AAP8TWX2-F1
#
_cell.length_a   1.000
_cell.length_b   1.000
_cell.length_c   1.000
_cell.angle_alpha   90.00
_cell.angle_beta   90.00
_cell.angle_gamma   90.00
#
_symmetry.space_group_name_H-M   'P 1'
#
loop_
_entity.id
_entity.type
_entity.pdbx_description
1 polymer ?
#
loop_
_entity_poly.entity_id
_entity_poly.type
_entity_poly.pdbx_seq_one_letter_code
_entity_poly.pdbx_strand_id
1 'polypeptide(L)'
;MTAKLTEAGFWRKTADSSSLREPRVLIRVYVNEGEIDRAIAFYEQLHGVEADMRFDFPEHRLVLAAVGPFLILEGSEENLRPFRSTVGTLLVDDIYPYHQRLQAAGADIFFGPVEVPTGACFNARLPDGTIIEYVHHRPRADE
;
A
#
# COMPACT_ATOMS: atom_id res chain seq x y z
N MET A 1 1.46 24.03 -5.92
CA MET A 1 2.36 23.72 -4.80
C MET A 1 1.60 22.79 -3.87
N THR A 2 1.91 21.50 -3.93
CA THR A 2 1.27 20.47 -3.10
C THR A 2 1.80 20.65 -1.68
N ALA A 3 0.96 21.07 -0.75
CA ALA A 3 1.35 21.12 0.66
C ALA A 3 1.74 19.70 1.08
N LYS A 4 2.94 19.53 1.63
CA LYS A 4 3.34 18.27 2.24
C LYS A 4 2.29 17.89 3.28
N LEU A 5 1.78 16.67 3.20
CA LEU A 5 0.75 16.19 4.12
C LEU A 5 1.38 15.90 5.49
N THR A 6 2.67 15.50 5.52
CA THR A 6 3.46 15.34 6.75
C THR A 6 4.91 15.80 6.60
N GLU A 7 5.61 16.02 7.72
CA GLU A 7 7.05 16.34 7.72
C GLU A 7 7.94 15.14 7.34
N ALA A 8 7.43 13.91 7.46
CA ALA A 8 8.23 12.68 7.42
C ALA A 8 8.73 12.27 6.02
N GLY A 9 8.15 12.80 4.94
CA GLY A 9 8.62 12.55 3.58
C GLY A 9 8.41 11.11 3.07
N PHE A 10 9.20 10.74 2.06
CA PHE A 10 9.19 9.41 1.42
C PHE A 10 10.43 8.62 1.84
N TRP A 11 10.26 7.45 2.43
CA TRP A 11 11.37 6.54 2.72
C TRP A 11 10.90 5.08 2.81
N ARG A 12 11.81 4.15 2.48
CA ARG A 12 11.64 2.70 2.65
C ARG A 12 12.94 2.06 3.13
N LYS A 13 12.84 1.09 4.04
CA LYS A 13 14.00 0.25 4.41
C LYS A 13 14.37 -0.73 3.28
N THR A 14 13.39 -1.15 2.49
CA THR A 14 13.59 -2.02 1.33
C THR A 14 12.74 -1.52 0.18
N ALA A 15 13.39 -0.90 -0.80
CA ALA A 15 12.74 -0.26 -1.94
C ALA A 15 12.45 -1.22 -3.10
N ASP A 16 13.07 -2.39 -3.14
CA ASP A 16 12.85 -3.41 -4.17
C ASP A 16 12.19 -4.67 -3.59
N SER A 17 11.00 -4.99 -4.08
CA SER A 17 10.30 -6.22 -3.71
C SER A 17 10.65 -7.42 -4.59
N SER A 18 11.47 -7.26 -5.63
CA SER A 18 11.79 -8.33 -6.61
C SER A 18 12.37 -9.61 -6.01
N SER A 19 12.93 -9.52 -4.80
CA SER A 19 13.49 -10.66 -4.06
C SER A 19 12.49 -11.41 -3.18
N LEU A 20 11.24 -10.93 -3.07
CA LEU A 20 10.19 -11.61 -2.32
C LEU A 20 9.91 -12.99 -2.91
N ARG A 21 9.92 -14.01 -2.05
CA ARG A 21 9.57 -15.40 -2.45
C ARG A 21 8.09 -15.71 -2.25
N GLU A 22 7.43 -14.93 -1.41
CA GLU A 22 6.02 -15.00 -1.12
C GLU A 22 5.47 -13.58 -0.91
N PRO A 23 4.18 -13.34 -1.17
CA PRO A 23 3.58 -12.03 -0.94
C PRO A 23 3.64 -11.63 0.54
N ARG A 24 4.06 -10.39 0.83
CA ARG A 24 3.80 -9.80 2.14
C ARG A 24 2.34 -9.34 2.17
N VAL A 25 1.58 -9.91 3.11
CA VAL A 25 0.18 -9.54 3.35
C VAL A 25 0.14 -8.30 4.23
N LEU A 26 -0.58 -7.28 3.78
CA LEU A 26 -0.79 -6.03 4.49
C LEU A 26 -2.29 -5.82 4.77
N ILE A 27 -2.65 -5.90 6.05
CA ILE A 27 -3.97 -5.54 6.56
C ILE A 27 -4.09 -4.01 6.56
N ARG A 28 -5.16 -3.49 5.98
CA ARG A 28 -5.37 -2.04 5.90
C ARG A 28 -5.95 -1.49 7.21
N VAL A 29 -5.30 -0.47 7.75
CA VAL A 29 -5.74 0.28 8.92
C VAL A 29 -6.01 1.71 8.47
N TYR A 30 -7.13 2.28 8.89
CA TYR A 30 -7.55 3.62 8.49
C TYR A 30 -7.60 4.50 9.73
N VAL A 31 -6.89 5.62 9.71
CA VAL A 31 -6.81 6.57 10.82
C VAL A 31 -7.12 7.98 10.33
N ASN A 32 -7.59 8.87 11.21
CA ASN A 32 -7.92 10.24 10.82
C ASN A 32 -6.66 11.09 10.66
N GLU A 33 -6.80 12.23 10.01
CA GLU A 33 -5.71 13.21 9.81
C GLU A 33 -5.01 13.55 11.13
N GLY A 34 -3.67 13.49 11.13
CA GLY A 34 -2.82 13.72 12.30
C GLY A 34 -2.67 12.54 13.27
N GLU A 35 -3.23 11.35 12.96
CA GLU A 35 -3.15 10.17 13.83
C GLU A 35 -2.08 9.14 13.43
N ILE A 36 -1.42 9.28 12.27
CA ILE A 36 -0.51 8.23 11.77
C ILE A 36 0.69 7.98 12.68
N ASP A 37 1.28 9.01 13.28
CA ASP A 37 2.45 8.85 14.16
C ASP A 37 2.10 8.03 15.40
N ARG A 38 0.91 8.28 15.97
CA ARG A 38 0.38 7.50 17.09
C ARG A 38 0.09 6.06 16.69
N ALA A 39 -0.47 5.85 15.50
CA ALA A 39 -0.76 4.53 14.98
C ALA A 39 0.51 3.72 14.73
N ILE A 40 1.53 4.32 14.10
CA ILE A 40 2.85 3.72 13.89
C ILE A 40 3.42 3.25 15.23
N ALA A 41 3.53 4.16 16.21
CA ALA A 41 4.10 3.83 17.52
C ALA A 41 3.37 2.67 18.21
N PHE A 42 2.04 2.61 18.10
CA PHE A 42 1.24 1.50 18.63
C PHE A 42 1.58 0.17 17.95
N TYR A 43 1.59 0.11 16.62
CA TYR A 43 1.87 -1.13 15.89
C TYR A 43 3.33 -1.57 16.03
N GLU A 44 4.27 -0.62 16.13
CA GLU A 44 5.67 -0.94 16.38
C GLU A 44 5.85 -1.62 17.73
N GLN A 45 5.24 -1.05 18.77
CA GLN A 45 5.24 -1.63 20.12
C GLN A 45 4.54 -2.99 20.16
N LEU A 46 3.39 -3.13 19.49
CA LEU A 46 2.60 -4.37 19.49
C LEU A 46 3.35 -5.52 18.82
N HIS A 47 4.06 -5.24 17.72
CA HIS A 47 4.73 -6.27 16.92
C HIS A 47 6.21 -6.45 17.24
N GLY A 48 6.83 -5.53 18.00
CA GLY A 48 8.26 -5.54 18.26
C GLY A 48 9.09 -5.35 16.99
N VAL A 49 8.55 -4.65 16.00
CA VAL A 49 9.23 -4.30 14.75
C VAL A 49 9.08 -2.81 14.49
N GLU A 50 10.04 -2.22 13.80
CA GLU A 50 9.95 -0.83 13.38
C GLU A 50 9.16 -0.71 12.06
N ALA A 51 8.63 0.48 11.79
CA ALA A 51 8.12 0.83 10.48
C ALA A 51 9.21 0.63 9.41
N ASP A 52 8.81 0.15 8.24
CA ASP A 52 9.71 -0.11 7.12
C ASP A 52 9.42 0.70 5.86
N MET A 53 8.36 1.49 5.89
CA MET A 53 8.01 2.44 4.84
C MET A 53 7.12 3.54 5.38
N ARG A 54 7.32 4.76 4.86
CA ARG A 54 6.34 5.84 4.94
C ARG A 54 6.41 6.73 3.70
N PHE A 55 5.26 7.17 3.23
CA PHE A 55 5.20 8.16 2.16
C PHE A 55 3.91 8.97 2.15
N ASP A 56 4.02 10.21 1.70
CA ASP A 56 2.87 11.00 1.26
C ASP A 56 2.37 10.46 -0.09
N PHE A 57 1.04 10.34 -0.24
CA PHE A 57 0.37 9.99 -1.49
C PHE A 57 -0.53 11.17 -1.93
N PRO A 58 0.05 12.23 -2.51
CA PRO A 58 -0.63 13.50 -2.66
C PRO A 58 -1.82 13.46 -3.61
N GLU A 59 -1.80 12.59 -4.62
CA GLU A 59 -2.89 12.40 -5.58
C GLU A 59 -4.20 12.03 -4.90
N HIS A 60 -4.12 11.31 -3.78
CA HIS A 60 -5.27 10.88 -2.99
C HIS A 60 -5.40 11.60 -1.64
N ARG A 61 -4.50 12.57 -1.37
CA ARG A 61 -4.45 13.29 -0.08
C ARG A 61 -4.35 12.33 1.11
N LEU A 62 -3.51 11.31 0.98
CA LEU A 62 -3.27 10.32 2.02
C LEU A 62 -1.81 10.32 2.46
N VAL A 63 -1.57 9.79 3.66
CA VAL A 63 -0.24 9.42 4.14
C VAL A 63 -0.27 7.93 4.44
N LEU A 64 0.74 7.19 3.99
CA LEU A 64 0.81 5.75 4.17
C LEU A 64 2.04 5.38 4.98
N ALA A 65 1.91 4.37 5.84
CA ALA A 65 3.02 3.75 6.55
C ALA A 65 2.83 2.25 6.66
N ALA A 66 3.92 1.48 6.63
CA ALA A 66 3.90 0.04 6.83
C ALA A 66 4.66 -0.35 8.10
N VAL A 67 4.00 -1.16 8.95
CA VAL A 67 4.57 -1.71 10.18
C VAL A 67 4.16 -3.18 10.27
N GLY A 68 5.13 -4.10 10.19
CA GLY A 68 4.84 -5.54 10.22
C GLY A 68 3.80 -5.94 9.15
N PRO A 69 2.69 -6.60 9.49
CA PRO A 69 1.66 -6.98 8.51
C PRO A 69 0.58 -5.90 8.29
N PHE A 70 0.82 -4.64 8.66
CA PHE A 70 -0.17 -3.56 8.54
C PHE A 70 0.27 -2.47 7.57
N LEU A 71 -0.69 -2.00 6.77
CA LEU A 71 -0.59 -0.76 5.99
C LEU A 71 -1.56 0.25 6.61
N ILE A 72 -1.01 1.30 7.20
CA ILE A 72 -1.76 2.39 7.82
C ILE A 72 -1.98 3.48 6.79
N LEU A 73 -3.23 3.89 6.60
CA LEU A 73 -3.66 4.96 5.70
C LEU A 73 -4.27 6.07 6.55
N GLU A 74 -3.64 7.25 6.52
CA GLU A 74 -4.16 8.47 7.11
C GLU A 74 -4.82 9.36 6.06
N GLY A 75 -6.00 9.89 6.38
CA GLY A 75 -6.66 10.93 5.60
C GLY A 75 -8.04 11.28 6.16
N SER A 76 -8.71 12.25 5.55
CA SER A 76 -10.11 12.55 5.86
C SER A 76 -11.02 11.34 5.57
N GLU A 77 -12.19 11.30 6.20
CA GLU A 77 -13.18 10.25 5.93
C GLU A 77 -13.56 10.18 4.44
N GLU A 78 -13.67 11.35 3.79
CA GLU A 78 -13.95 11.45 2.36
C GLU A 78 -12.84 10.82 1.51
N ASN A 79 -11.58 11.13 1.81
CA ASN A 79 -10.43 10.61 1.06
C ASN A 79 -10.21 9.11 1.30
N LEU A 80 -10.51 8.61 2.50
CA LEU A 80 -10.34 7.19 2.84
C LEU A 80 -11.47 6.30 2.30
N ARG A 81 -12.68 6.85 2.10
CA ARG A 81 -13.88 6.08 1.70
C ARG A 81 -13.65 5.16 0.49
N PRO A 82 -13.01 5.58 -0.62
CA PRO A 82 -12.76 4.70 -1.76
C PRO A 82 -11.88 3.48 -1.41
N PHE A 83 -10.93 3.66 -0.50
CA PHE A 83 -9.95 2.65 -0.13
C PHE A 83 -10.47 1.60 0.84
N ARG A 84 -11.61 1.84 1.50
CA ARG A 84 -12.23 0.93 2.49
C ARG A 84 -12.84 -0.32 1.87
N SER A 85 -13.09 -0.32 0.56
CA SER A 85 -13.62 -1.49 -0.14
C SER A 85 -12.57 -2.58 -0.35
N THR A 86 -11.28 -2.24 -0.33
CA THR A 86 -10.17 -3.18 -0.48
C THR A 86 -9.89 -3.88 0.85
N VAL A 87 -9.94 -5.21 0.84
CA VAL A 87 -9.73 -6.05 2.04
C VAL A 87 -8.28 -6.00 2.52
N GLY A 88 -7.33 -5.99 1.58
CA GLY A 88 -5.91 -5.97 1.90
C GLY A 88 -5.04 -5.69 0.69
N THR A 89 -3.77 -5.43 0.96
CA THR A 89 -2.73 -5.23 -0.04
C THR A 89 -1.77 -6.41 0.00
N LEU A 90 -1.43 -6.95 -1.18
CA LEU A 90 -0.37 -7.94 -1.36
C LEU A 90 0.82 -7.24 -2.01
N LEU A 91 1.90 -7.10 -1.25
CA LEU A 91 3.19 -6.69 -1.81
C LEU A 91 3.88 -7.94 -2.38
N VAL A 92 4.03 -7.98 -3.69
CA VAL A 92 4.57 -9.11 -4.46
C VAL A 92 5.91 -8.75 -5.11
N ASP A 93 6.59 -9.76 -5.63
CA ASP A 93 7.83 -9.63 -6.40
C ASP A 93 7.61 -8.89 -7.73
N ASP A 94 6.59 -9.31 -8.47
CA ASP A 94 6.17 -8.71 -9.73
C ASP A 94 4.66 -8.82 -9.92
N ILE A 95 3.98 -7.70 -10.21
CA ILE A 95 2.51 -7.68 -10.36
C ILE A 95 2.05 -8.33 -11.66
N TYR A 96 2.83 -8.27 -12.74
CA TYR A 96 2.36 -8.65 -14.07
C TYR A 96 2.00 -10.14 -14.20
N PRO A 97 2.78 -11.09 -13.63
CA PRO A 97 2.38 -12.50 -13.59
C PRO A 97 1.10 -12.78 -12.77
N TYR A 98 0.82 -12.01 -11.71
CA TYR A 98 -0.43 -12.15 -10.95
C TYR A 98 -1.60 -11.61 -11.77
N HIS A 99 -1.44 -10.43 -12.37
CA HIS A 99 -2.43 -9.82 -13.24
C HIS A 99 -2.87 -10.76 -14.36
N GLN A 100 -1.92 -11.37 -15.10
CA GLN A 100 -2.23 -12.32 -16.17
C GLN A 100 -3.00 -13.55 -15.68
N ARG A 101 -2.56 -14.15 -14.55
CA ARG A 101 -3.23 -15.32 -13.96
C ARG A 101 -4.65 -14.99 -13.48
N LEU A 102 -4.84 -13.82 -12.90
CA LEU A 102 -6.16 -13.35 -12.43
C LEU A 102 -7.11 -13.09 -13.59
N GLN A 103 -6.64 -12.45 -14.67
CA GLN A 103 -7.42 -12.28 -15.89
C GLN A 103 -7.84 -13.63 -16.48
N ALA A 104 -6.90 -14.59 -16.56
CA ALA A 104 -7.20 -15.94 -17.03
C ALA A 104 -8.20 -16.70 -16.13
N ALA A 105 -8.22 -16.39 -14.83
CA ALA A 105 -9.14 -16.95 -13.85
C ALA A 105 -10.51 -16.23 -13.81
N GLY A 106 -10.74 -15.21 -14.65
CA GLY A 106 -12.00 -14.47 -14.69
C GLY A 106 -12.18 -13.44 -13.57
N ALA A 107 -11.09 -13.01 -12.93
CA ALA A 107 -11.14 -11.88 -12.00
C ALA A 107 -11.42 -10.57 -12.74
N ASP A 108 -12.13 -9.66 -12.08
CA ASP A 108 -12.41 -8.33 -12.60
C ASP A 108 -11.29 -7.36 -12.20
N ILE A 109 -10.45 -6.97 -13.16
CA ILE A 109 -9.40 -5.96 -13.00
C ILE A 109 -10.03 -4.59 -13.26
N PHE A 110 -10.43 -3.90 -12.20
CA PHE A 110 -11.16 -2.63 -12.30
C PHE A 110 -10.25 -1.40 -12.15
N PHE A 111 -8.98 -1.58 -11.78
CA PHE A 111 -7.98 -0.52 -11.72
C PHE A 111 -6.58 -1.07 -12.01
N GLY A 112 -5.79 -0.32 -12.79
CA GLY A 112 -4.43 -0.70 -13.15
C GLY A 112 -4.33 -1.81 -14.21
N PRO A 113 -3.12 -2.27 -14.53
CA PRO A 113 -1.84 -1.88 -13.92
C PRO A 113 -1.46 -0.42 -14.20
N VAL A 114 -0.95 0.28 -13.19
CA VAL A 114 -0.42 1.65 -13.32
C VAL A 114 0.86 1.81 -12.51
N GLU A 115 1.80 2.58 -13.03
CA GLU A 115 2.96 3.04 -12.28
C GLU A 115 2.51 3.99 -11.16
N VAL A 116 3.04 3.77 -9.97
CA VAL A 116 2.82 4.56 -8.77
C VAL A 116 4.16 4.96 -8.18
N PRO A 117 4.21 5.92 -7.25
CA PRO A 117 5.49 6.41 -6.78
C PRO A 117 6.39 5.31 -6.15
N THR A 118 5.86 4.21 -5.64
CA THR A 118 6.65 3.10 -5.06
C THR A 118 7.04 2.01 -6.08
N GLY A 119 6.50 2.00 -7.29
CA GLY A 119 6.61 0.92 -8.27
C GLY A 119 5.38 0.89 -9.15
N ALA A 120 4.61 -0.20 -9.15
CA ALA A 120 3.33 -0.28 -9.85
C ALA A 120 2.30 -1.08 -9.05
N CYS A 121 1.03 -0.86 -9.34
CA CYS A 121 -0.06 -1.59 -8.70
C CYS A 121 -1.25 -1.84 -9.63
N PHE A 122 -2.13 -2.77 -9.21
CA PHE A 122 -3.47 -2.95 -9.76
C PHE A 122 -4.43 -3.42 -8.66
N ASN A 123 -5.73 -3.24 -8.88
CA ASN A 123 -6.78 -3.79 -8.01
C ASN A 123 -7.64 -4.79 -8.79
N ALA A 124 -7.92 -5.90 -8.14
CA ALA A 124 -8.77 -6.95 -8.68
C ALA A 124 -9.89 -7.29 -7.70
N ARG A 125 -11.08 -7.52 -8.26
CA ARG A 125 -12.15 -8.25 -7.60
C ARG A 125 -12.05 -9.72 -8.01
N LEU A 126 -11.77 -10.57 -7.04
CA LEU A 126 -11.66 -12.01 -7.24
C LEU A 126 -13.04 -12.64 -7.50
N PRO A 127 -13.10 -13.87 -8.04
CA PRO A 127 -14.37 -14.54 -8.34
C PRO A 127 -15.31 -14.71 -7.13
N ASP A 128 -14.78 -14.76 -5.92
CA ASP A 128 -15.55 -14.81 -4.67
C ASP A 128 -16.04 -13.44 -4.17
N GLY A 129 -15.73 -12.36 -4.91
CA GLY A 129 -16.08 -10.99 -4.59
C GLY A 129 -15.04 -10.22 -3.77
N THR A 130 -13.98 -10.87 -3.28
CA THR A 130 -12.91 -10.24 -2.50
C THR A 130 -12.17 -9.21 -3.33
N ILE A 131 -11.95 -8.01 -2.78
CA ILE A 131 -11.17 -6.96 -3.44
C ILE A 131 -9.77 -6.90 -2.84
N ILE A 132 -8.75 -7.13 -3.67
CA ILE A 132 -7.34 -7.11 -3.28
C ILE A 132 -6.57 -6.12 -4.16
N GLU A 133 -5.66 -5.38 -3.54
CA GLU A 133 -4.65 -4.61 -4.25
C GLU A 133 -3.36 -5.44 -4.35
N TYR A 134 -2.75 -5.45 -5.53
CA TYR A 134 -1.44 -6.04 -5.76
C TYR A 134 -0.46 -4.91 -6.07
N VAL A 135 0.68 -4.90 -5.38
CA VAL A 135 1.72 -3.89 -5.51
C VAL A 135 3.06 -4.58 -5.65
N HIS A 136 3.95 -4.08 -6.49
CA HIS A 136 5.37 -4.37 -6.39
C HIS A 136 6.15 -3.06 -6.16
N HIS A 137 7.27 -3.15 -5.46
CA HIS A 137 8.14 -2.02 -5.20
C HIS A 137 9.38 -2.08 -6.09
N ARG A 138 9.79 -0.93 -6.63
CA ARG A 138 11.07 -0.75 -7.32
C ARG A 138 11.82 0.44 -6.72
N PRO A 139 13.16 0.41 -6.68
CA PRO A 139 13.95 1.56 -6.26
C PRO A 139 13.66 2.78 -7.12
N ARG A 140 13.63 3.96 -6.50
CA ARG A 140 13.68 5.20 -7.26
C ARG A 140 15.12 5.56 -7.61
N ALA A 141 15.30 6.46 -8.56
CA ALA A 141 16.63 6.95 -8.93
C ALA A 141 17.32 7.72 -7.79
N ASP A 142 16.56 8.21 -6.82
CA ASP A 142 16.97 9.06 -5.70
C ASP A 142 16.84 8.38 -4.32
N GLU A 143 16.68 7.05 -4.28
CA GLU A 143 16.50 6.25 -3.05
C GLU A 143 17.65 5.27 -2.79
#